data_AF-A0A8X7C694-F1
#
_entry.id   AF-A0A8X7C694-F1
#
_cell.length_a   1.000
_cell.length_b   1.000
_cell.length_c   1.000
_cell.angle_alpha   90.00
_cell.angle_beta   90.00
_cell.angle_gamma   90.00
#
_symmetry.space_group_name_H-M   'P 1'
#
loop_
_entity.id
_entity.type
_entity.pdbx_description
1 polymer ?
#
loop_
_entity_poly.entity_id
_entity_poly.type
_entity_poly.pdbx_seq_one_letter_code
_entity_poly.pdbx_strand_id
1 'polypeptide(L)'
;MEPGDRRPSDLFRQMKRLAGSSISDELIKSLWLQRLPQQTQTILSISKDSLNNIAEMTDNIIAVYSSSEVCSVTNNNSSPISNDRNKLKALQADIAAITKKFDEFSRNSRQRSKSREHSTET
;
A
#
# COMPACT_ATOMS: atom_id res chain seq x y z
N MET A 1 -17.27 2.15 9.42
CA MET A 1 -17.89 0.93 8.87
C MET A 1 -16.90 0.35 7.88
N GLU A 2 -16.13 -0.64 8.32
CA GLU A 2 -15.19 -1.36 7.48
C GLU A 2 -15.96 -2.35 6.58
N PRO A 3 -15.79 -2.31 5.25
CA PRO A 3 -16.37 -3.29 4.34
C PRO A 3 -15.52 -4.58 4.38
N GLY A 4 -15.53 -5.30 5.50
CA GLY A 4 -14.65 -6.47 5.71
C GLY A 4 -15.35 -7.80 6.01
N ASP A 5 -16.61 -7.81 6.45
CA ASP A 5 -17.14 -8.99 7.16
C ASP A 5 -18.35 -9.69 6.52
N ARG A 6 -18.71 -9.34 5.28
CA ARG A 6 -19.82 -10.03 4.59
C ARG A 6 -19.27 -11.04 3.61
N ARG A 7 -19.62 -12.32 3.83
CA ARG A 7 -19.31 -13.39 2.89
C ARG A 7 -19.89 -13.04 1.52
N PRO A 8 -19.11 -13.19 0.45
CA PRO A 8 -19.59 -13.04 -0.93
C PRO A 8 -20.89 -13.81 -1.19
N SER A 9 -21.05 -14.98 -0.59
CA SER A 9 -22.29 -15.77 -0.64
C SER A 9 -23.50 -15.09 0.00
N ASP A 10 -23.30 -14.35 1.10
CA ASP A 10 -24.35 -13.58 1.75
C ASP A 10 -24.77 -12.38 0.90
N LEU A 11 -23.81 -11.69 0.30
CA LEU A 11 -24.09 -10.62 -0.67
C LEU A 11 -24.90 -11.17 -1.85
N PHE A 12 -24.50 -12.32 -2.37
CA PHE A 12 -25.19 -12.98 -3.46
C PHE A 12 -26.64 -13.33 -3.11
N ARG A 13 -26.85 -13.96 -1.95
CA ARG A 13 -28.18 -14.31 -1.44
C ARG A 13 -29.05 -13.08 -1.18
N GLN A 14 -28.44 -11.99 -0.70
CA GLN A 14 -29.13 -10.71 -0.51
C GLN A 14 -29.56 -10.11 -1.85
N MET A 15 -28.68 -10.09 -2.86
CA MET A 15 -29.01 -9.61 -4.20
C MET A 15 -30.14 -10.41 -4.81
N LYS A 16 -30.13 -11.75 -4.66
CA LYS A 16 -31.22 -12.62 -5.11
C LYS A 16 -32.54 -12.33 -4.40
N ARG A 17 -32.52 -12.15 -3.07
CA ARG A 17 -33.72 -11.81 -2.29
C ARG A 17 -34.30 -10.44 -2.69
N LEU A 18 -33.45 -9.46 -2.98
CA LEU A 18 -33.87 -8.12 -3.39
C LEU A 18 -34.39 -8.10 -4.83
N ALA A 19 -33.76 -8.86 -5.72
CA ALA A 19 -34.16 -9.00 -7.11
C ALA A 19 -35.51 -9.73 -7.30
N GLY A 20 -35.84 -10.65 -6.38
CA GLY A 20 -37.06 -11.44 -6.47
C GLY A 20 -37.11 -12.24 -7.77
N SER A 21 -38.28 -12.28 -8.42
CA SER A 21 -38.49 -12.94 -9.72
C SER A 21 -38.32 -12.01 -10.93
N SER A 22 -37.95 -10.75 -10.69
CA SER A 22 -37.94 -9.70 -11.72
C SER A 22 -36.64 -9.67 -12.52
N ILE A 23 -35.56 -10.21 -11.97
CA ILE A 23 -34.22 -10.19 -12.57
C ILE A 23 -33.76 -11.64 -12.74
N SER A 24 -33.16 -11.95 -13.90
CA SER A 24 -32.61 -13.27 -14.14
C SER A 24 -31.41 -13.56 -13.24
N ASP A 25 -31.28 -14.82 -12.82
CA ASP A 25 -30.16 -15.31 -12.02
C ASP A 25 -28.79 -15.01 -12.71
N GLU A 26 -28.76 -14.97 -14.04
CA GLU A 26 -27.58 -14.64 -14.85
C GLU A 26 -27.16 -13.17 -14.71
N LEU A 27 -28.12 -12.23 -14.69
CA LEU A 27 -27.81 -10.82 -14.52
C LEU A 27 -27.34 -10.54 -13.08
N ILE A 28 -27.94 -11.21 -12.09
CA ILE A 28 -27.49 -11.16 -10.70
C ILE A 28 -26.06 -11.71 -10.58
N LYS A 29 -25.75 -12.82 -11.27
CA LYS A 29 -24.39 -13.37 -11.35
C LYS A 29 -23.41 -12.35 -11.94
N SER A 30 -23.74 -11.74 -13.08
CA SER A 30 -22.88 -10.74 -13.72
C SER A 30 -22.59 -9.53 -12.82
N LEU A 31 -23.64 -8.96 -12.21
CA LEU A 31 -23.50 -7.81 -11.31
C LEU A 31 -22.70 -8.15 -10.05
N TRP A 32 -22.87 -9.37 -9.53
CA TRP A 32 -22.12 -9.84 -8.38
C TRP A 32 -20.65 -10.11 -8.72
N LEU A 33 -20.37 -10.72 -9.88
CA LEU A 33 -18.99 -10.92 -10.36
C LEU A 33 -18.26 -9.58 -10.51
N GLN A 34 -18.92 -8.54 -11.02
CA GLN A 34 -18.34 -7.20 -11.15
C GLN A 34 -17.90 -6.59 -9.79
N ARG A 35 -18.47 -7.07 -8.68
CA ARG A 35 -18.12 -6.62 -7.32
C ARG A 35 -16.96 -7.41 -6.70
N LEU A 36 -16.52 -8.51 -7.32
CA LEU A 36 -15.45 -9.36 -6.81
C LEU A 36 -14.09 -8.97 -7.41
N PRO A 37 -12.97 -9.32 -6.75
CA PRO A 37 -11.63 -9.18 -7.34
C PRO A 37 -11.50 -9.92 -8.66
N GLN A 38 -10.67 -9.39 -9.57
CA GLN A 38 -10.49 -9.95 -10.92
C GLN A 38 -10.08 -11.43 -10.92
N GLN A 39 -9.25 -11.84 -9.96
CA GLN A 39 -8.80 -13.23 -9.83
C GLN A 39 -9.98 -14.18 -9.59
N THR A 40 -10.90 -13.80 -8.71
CA THR A 40 -12.13 -14.54 -8.42
C THR A 40 -13.06 -14.57 -9.62
N GLN A 41 -13.19 -13.45 -10.35
CA GLN A 41 -14.01 -13.39 -11.58
C GLN A 41 -13.52 -14.37 -12.64
N THR A 42 -12.21 -14.46 -12.88
CA THR A 42 -11.63 -15.37 -13.88
C THR A 42 -11.96 -16.83 -13.58
N ILE A 43 -11.84 -17.24 -12.31
CA ILE A 43 -12.13 -18.61 -11.88
C ILE A 43 -13.63 -18.92 -12.00
N LEU A 44 -14.50 -17.98 -11.63
CA LEU A 44 -15.94 -18.20 -11.70
C LEU A 44 -16.51 -18.08 -13.11
N SER A 45 -15.86 -17.33 -13.99
CA SER A 45 -16.29 -17.17 -15.38
C SER A 45 -16.22 -18.47 -16.18
N ILE A 46 -15.34 -19.41 -15.78
CA ILE A 46 -15.24 -20.75 -16.39
C ILE A 46 -16.15 -21.78 -15.72
N SER A 47 -16.67 -21.50 -14.52
CA SER A 47 -17.54 -22.42 -13.79
C SER A 47 -18.96 -22.42 -14.38
N LYS A 48 -19.44 -23.64 -14.70
CA LYS A 48 -20.80 -23.93 -15.17
C LYS A 48 -21.71 -24.46 -14.04
N ASP A 49 -21.27 -24.31 -12.80
CA ASP A 49 -22.00 -24.82 -11.65
C ASP A 49 -23.29 -24.06 -11.37
N SER A 50 -24.12 -24.66 -10.50
CA SER A 50 -25.28 -23.99 -9.97
C SER A 50 -24.88 -22.72 -9.22
N LEU A 51 -25.78 -21.74 -9.24
CA LEU A 51 -25.56 -20.43 -8.65
C LEU A 51 -25.21 -20.48 -7.15
N ASN A 52 -25.75 -21.47 -6.44
CA ASN A 52 -25.46 -21.69 -5.03
C ASN A 52 -24.03 -22.25 -4.82
N ASN A 53 -23.59 -23.17 -5.68
CA ASN A 53 -22.22 -23.69 -5.66
C ASN A 53 -21.21 -22.59 -6.01
N ILE A 54 -21.53 -21.70 -6.96
CA ILE A 54 -20.69 -20.56 -7.32
C ILE A 54 -20.50 -19.63 -6.11
N ALA A 55 -21.56 -19.37 -5.35
CA ALA A 55 -21.51 -18.58 -4.12
C ALA A 55 -20.58 -19.21 -3.07
N GLU A 56 -20.69 -20.52 -2.85
CA GLU A 56 -19.83 -21.26 -1.90
C GLU A 56 -18.36 -21.36 -2.38
N MET A 57 -18.14 -21.60 -3.66
CA MET A 57 -16.80 -21.62 -4.25
C MET A 57 -16.12 -20.26 -4.12
N THR A 58 -16.88 -19.17 -4.21
CA THR A 58 -16.36 -17.82 -4.04
C THR A 58 -15.88 -17.54 -2.62
N ASP A 59 -16.63 -18.00 -1.61
CA ASP A 59 -16.20 -17.89 -0.22
C ASP A 59 -14.89 -18.66 0.02
N ASN A 60 -14.76 -19.86 -0.56
CA ASN A 60 -13.54 -20.66 -0.47
C ASN A 60 -12.36 -20.00 -1.20
N ILE A 61 -12.60 -19.46 -2.40
CA ILE A 61 -11.57 -18.74 -3.17
C ILE A 61 -11.06 -17.55 -2.38
N ILE A 62 -11.96 -16.74 -1.81
CA ILE A 62 -11.58 -15.59 -1.00
C ILE A 62 -10.86 -16.03 0.27
N ALA A 63 -11.31 -17.08 0.96
CA ALA A 63 -10.61 -17.64 2.12
C ALA A 63 -9.18 -18.12 1.77
N VAL A 64 -8.99 -18.76 0.62
CA VAL A 64 -7.67 -19.20 0.14
C VAL A 64 -6.78 -17.99 -0.16
N TYR A 65 -7.31 -16.96 -0.83
CA TYR A 65 -6.54 -15.75 -1.11
C TYR A 65 -6.22 -14.97 0.16
N SER A 66 -7.16 -14.80 1.09
CA SER A 66 -6.94 -14.17 2.40
C SER A 66 -5.98 -14.98 3.29
N SER A 67 -5.97 -16.31 3.19
CA SER A 67 -4.97 -17.15 3.88
C SER A 67 -3.60 -17.10 3.18
N SER A 68 -3.57 -16.88 1.86
CA SER A 68 -2.35 -16.70 1.08
C SER A 68 -1.73 -15.31 1.28
N GLU A 69 -2.45 -14.36 1.89
CA GLU A 69 -1.89 -13.08 2.33
C GLU A 69 -0.87 -13.21 3.47
N VAL A 70 -0.70 -14.40 4.07
CA VAL A 70 0.48 -14.68 4.95
C VAL A 70 1.77 -14.88 4.13
N CYS A 71 1.66 -15.01 2.81
CA CYS A 71 2.79 -14.88 1.88
C CYS A 71 2.67 -13.62 1.01
N SER A 72 2.15 -12.52 1.56
CA SER A 72 2.71 -11.22 1.15
C SER A 72 4.12 -11.16 1.73
N VAL A 73 5.06 -11.85 1.06
CA VAL A 73 6.47 -11.49 1.14
C VAL A 73 6.47 -10.01 0.86
N THR A 74 6.69 -9.23 1.91
CA THR A 74 7.19 -7.87 1.89
C THR A 74 7.41 -7.44 0.44
N ASN A 75 6.38 -6.84 -0.18
CA ASN A 75 6.61 -6.08 -1.39
C ASN A 75 7.39 -4.88 -0.88
N ASN A 76 8.70 -5.12 -0.68
CA ASN A 76 9.70 -4.14 -0.38
C ASN A 76 9.39 -3.04 -1.35
N ASN A 77 8.95 -1.96 -0.73
CA ASN A 77 8.58 -0.71 -1.31
C ASN A 77 9.67 -0.31 -2.31
N SER A 78 9.61 -0.86 -3.51
CA SER A 78 10.33 -0.43 -4.70
C SER A 78 9.40 0.52 -5.44
N SER A 79 8.54 1.23 -4.71
CA SER A 79 8.10 2.53 -5.17
C SER A 79 9.36 3.40 -5.30
N PRO A 80 9.50 4.19 -6.39
CA PRO A 80 10.59 5.15 -6.53
C PRO A 80 10.79 6.01 -5.26
N ILE A 81 9.70 6.25 -4.51
CA ILE A 81 9.64 6.90 -3.19
C ILE A 81 10.65 6.36 -2.15
N SER A 82 10.93 5.06 -2.07
CA SER A 82 11.88 4.55 -1.07
C SER A 82 13.32 4.92 -1.40
N ASN A 83 13.65 4.85 -2.69
CA ASN A 83 14.95 5.25 -3.18
C ASN A 83 15.13 6.76 -2.98
N ASP A 84 14.07 7.53 -3.21
CA ASP A 84 14.04 8.97 -2.91
C ASP A 84 14.17 9.26 -1.41
N ARG A 85 13.54 8.48 -0.53
CA ARG A 85 13.63 8.68 0.92
C ARG A 85 15.02 8.38 1.47
N ASN A 86 15.69 7.36 0.94
CA ASN A 86 17.08 7.05 1.29
C ASN A 86 18.05 8.11 0.77
N LYS A 87 17.85 8.60 -0.47
CA LYS A 87 18.60 9.72 -1.04
C LYS A 87 18.39 11.01 -0.25
N LEU A 88 17.16 11.29 0.19
CA LEU A 88 16.82 12.48 0.99
C LEU A 88 17.48 12.42 2.37
N LYS A 89 17.50 11.26 3.03
CA LYS A 89 18.26 11.06 4.27
C LYS A 89 19.77 11.25 4.10
N ALA A 90 20.34 10.75 3.01
CA ALA A 90 21.76 10.94 2.70
C ALA A 90 22.09 12.43 2.48
N LEU A 91 21.29 13.13 1.69
CA LEU A 91 21.43 14.57 1.47
C LEU A 91 21.29 15.38 2.76
N GLN A 92 20.36 15.00 3.65
CA GLN A 92 20.20 15.64 4.95
C GLN A 92 21.43 15.47 5.84
N ALA A 93 22.07 14.30 5.80
CA ALA A 93 23.31 14.04 6.53
C ALA A 93 24.49 14.86 5.97
N ASP A 94 24.60 14.97 4.64
CA ASP A 94 25.64 15.78 3.99
C ASP A 94 25.50 17.27 4.31
N ILE A 95 24.27 17.81 4.27
CA ILE A 95 23.99 19.20 4.66
C ILE A 95 24.42 19.44 6.11
N ALA A 96 24.06 18.55 7.04
CA ALA A 96 24.45 18.69 8.45
C ALA A 96 25.98 18.67 8.63
N ALA A 97 26.70 17.82 7.90
CA ALA A 97 28.15 17.76 7.95
C ALA A 97 28.81 19.03 7.39
N ILE A 98 28.26 19.58 6.30
CA ILE A 98 28.73 20.85 5.71
C ILE A 98 28.49 22.01 6.67
N THR A 99 27.30 22.11 7.27
CA THR A 99 26.99 23.15 8.26
C THR A 99 27.96 23.10 9.43
N LYS A 100 28.27 21.90 9.96
CA LYS A 100 29.24 21.74 11.04
C LYS A 100 30.65 22.23 10.65
N LYS A 101 31.14 21.85 9.45
CA LYS A 101 32.44 22.31 8.95
C LYS A 101 32.48 23.82 8.75
N PHE A 102 31.38 24.42 8.29
CA PHE A 102 31.26 25.87 8.13
C PHE A 102 31.32 26.60 9.47
N ASP A 103 30.65 26.10 10.50
CA ASP A 103 30.74 26.63 11.86
C ASP A 103 32.16 26.55 12.42
N GLU A 104 32.84 25.41 12.25
CA GLU A 104 34.23 25.23 12.65
C GLU A 104 35.18 26.21 11.92
N PHE A 105 35.00 26.36 10.61
CA PHE A 105 35.78 27.30 9.81
C PHE A 105 35.54 28.76 10.22
N SER A 106 34.29 29.14 10.46
CA SER A 106 33.90 30.47 10.94
C SER A 106 34.51 30.79 12.31
N ARG A 107 34.50 29.83 13.24
CA ARG A 107 35.14 29.96 14.55
C ARG A 107 36.66 30.12 14.44
N ASN A 108 37.31 29.29 13.63
CA ASN A 108 38.76 29.36 13.42
C ASN A 108 39.19 30.68 12.78
N SER A 109 38.42 31.19 11.82
CA SER A 109 38.66 32.51 11.20
C SER A 109 38.60 33.63 12.24
N ARG A 110 37.61 33.63 13.13
CA ARG A 110 37.49 34.63 14.22
C ARG A 110 38.65 34.54 15.23
N GLN A 111 39.08 33.34 15.61
CA GLN A 111 40.24 33.17 16.50
C GLN A 111 41.53 33.72 15.89
N ARG A 112 41.73 33.51 14.58
CA ARG A 112 42.92 34.01 13.89
C ARG A 112 42.95 35.53 13.78
N SER A 113 41.80 36.17 13.57
CA SER A 113 41.70 37.64 13.57
C SER A 113 42.06 38.24 14.94
N LYS A 114 41.55 37.66 16.03
CA LYS A 114 41.83 38.13 17.39
C LYS A 114 43.30 37.96 17.82
N SER A 115 43.97 36.92 17.32
CA SER A 115 45.41 36.72 17.55
C SER A 115 46.27 37.77 16.84
N ARG A 116 45.81 38.33 15.71
CA ARG A 116 46.58 39.34 14.95
C ARG A 116 46.51 40.72 15.58
N GLU A 117 45.39 41.08 16.20
CA GLU A 117 45.26 42.34 16.93
C GLU A 117 46.18 42.39 18.17
N HIS A 118 46.43 41.24 18.80
CA HIS A 118 47.30 41.19 19.98
C HIS A 118 48.81 41.27 19.65
N SER A 119 49.21 41.02 18.41
CA SER A 119 50.63 41.07 17.99
C SER A 119 51.09 42.44 17.51
N THR A 120 50.20 43.44 17.41
CA THR A 120 50.53 44.81 16.98
C THR A 120 50.67 45.81 18.13
N GLU A 121 50.68 45.34 19.39
CA GLU A 121 50.81 46.16 20.59
C GLU A 121 52.03 45.70 21.41
N THR A 122 53.24 45.88 20.86
CA THR A 122 54.53 45.84 21.58
C THR A 122 55.52 46.78 20.94
#